data_AF-I2NLV7-F1
#
_entry.id   AF-I2NLV7-F1
#
_cell.length_a   1.000
_cell.length_b   1.000
_cell.length_c   1.000
_cell.angle_alpha   90.00
_cell.angle_beta   90.00
_cell.angle_gamma   90.00
#
_symmetry.space_group_name_H-M   'P 1'
#
loop_
_entity.id
_entity.type
_entity.pdbx_description
1 polymer ?
#
loop_
_entity_poly.entity_id
_entity_poly.type
_entity_poly.pdbx_seq_one_letter_code
_entity_poly.pdbx_strand_id
1 'polypeptide(L)'
;DTLISEALIPQIRMVATLIAGERHDFEADSPAVFTEEADFFAARILVLGVHRFHLDITLLPMLKTANQRAQAFAKRHHLPFTPAQMHMSLHARRPDNLLIVETEHEMENHGSLIANSLAFAAKLPRLPL
;
A
#
# COMPACT_ATOMS: atom_id res chain seq x y z
N ASP A 1 9.82 14.60 -9.68
CA ASP A 1 8.96 13.58 -9.04
C ASP A 1 8.65 12.45 -10.01
N THR A 2 8.90 11.22 -9.60
CA THR A 2 8.64 10.01 -10.40
C THR A 2 7.21 9.54 -10.11
N LEU A 3 6.31 9.71 -11.08
CA LEU A 3 4.93 9.21 -10.97
C LEU A 3 4.87 7.74 -11.35
N ILE A 4 4.09 6.97 -10.59
CA ILE A 4 3.85 5.53 -10.78
C ILE A 4 2.33 5.29 -10.78
N SER A 5 1.87 4.36 -11.62
CA SER A 5 0.49 3.92 -11.69
C SER A 5 0.33 2.60 -10.94
N GLU A 6 -0.47 2.60 -9.87
CA GLU A 6 -0.81 1.37 -9.15
C GLU A 6 -1.56 0.34 -10.00
N ALA A 7 -2.24 0.77 -11.07
CA ALA A 7 -2.91 -0.13 -12.00
C ALA A 7 -1.93 -1.06 -12.74
N LEU A 8 -0.66 -0.66 -12.85
CA LEU A 8 0.42 -1.46 -13.44
C LEU A 8 1.14 -2.33 -12.38
N ILE A 9 0.66 -2.34 -11.14
CA ILE A 9 1.19 -3.14 -10.03
C ILE A 9 0.03 -3.96 -9.44
N PRO A 10 -0.43 -5.00 -10.16
CA PRO A 10 -1.63 -5.76 -9.80
C PRO A 10 -1.53 -6.45 -8.42
N GLN A 11 -0.31 -6.68 -7.94
CA GLN A 11 -0.04 -7.28 -6.63
C GLN A 11 -0.70 -6.49 -5.49
N ILE A 12 -0.84 -5.17 -5.62
CA ILE A 12 -1.51 -4.34 -4.58
C ILE A 12 -2.96 -4.78 -4.39
N ARG A 13 -3.72 -4.94 -5.48
CA ARG A 13 -5.13 -5.38 -5.41
C ARG A 13 -5.25 -6.80 -4.89
N MET A 14 -4.38 -7.69 -5.34
CA MET A 14 -4.34 -9.08 -4.88
C MET A 14 -4.10 -9.16 -3.37
N VAL A 15 -3.07 -8.50 -2.86
CA VAL A 15 -2.72 -8.52 -1.43
C VAL A 15 -3.80 -7.85 -0.58
N ALA A 16 -4.37 -6.72 -1.03
CA ALA A 16 -5.48 -6.08 -0.32
C ALA A 16 -6.69 -7.03 -0.17
N THR A 17 -7.00 -7.80 -1.22
CA THR A 17 -8.10 -8.78 -1.22
C THR A 17 -7.79 -9.95 -0.29
N LEU A 18 -6.56 -10.45 -0.27
CA LEU A 18 -6.15 -11.52 0.65
C LEU A 18 -6.20 -11.06 2.11
N ILE A 19 -5.69 -9.86 2.42
CA ILE A 19 -5.79 -9.25 3.76
C ILE A 19 -7.25 -9.15 4.19
N ALA A 20 -8.12 -8.69 3.29
CA ALA A 20 -9.55 -8.61 3.56
C ALA A 20 -10.17 -9.99 3.86
N GLY A 21 -9.77 -11.01 3.10
CA GLY A 21 -10.23 -12.40 3.27
C GLY A 21 -9.81 -13.02 4.58
N GLU A 22 -8.58 -12.80 5.02
CA GLU A 22 -8.09 -13.35 6.27
C GLU A 22 -8.71 -12.71 7.52
N ARG A 23 -9.26 -11.49 7.35
CA ARG A 23 -10.03 -10.81 8.39
C ARG A 23 -11.48 -11.31 8.45
N HIS A 24 -12.02 -11.82 7.35
CA HIS A 24 -13.43 -12.16 7.26
C HIS A 24 -13.74 -13.45 8.02
N ASP A 25 -14.82 -13.40 8.81
CA ASP A 25 -15.43 -14.59 9.38
C ASP A 25 -16.33 -15.22 8.32
N PHE A 26 -15.92 -16.37 7.79
CA PHE A 26 -16.64 -17.08 6.74
C PHE A 26 -17.93 -17.76 7.25
N GLU A 27 -18.18 -17.77 8.56
CA GLU A 27 -19.45 -18.24 9.14
C GLU A 27 -20.51 -17.11 9.19
N ALA A 28 -20.13 -15.87 8.88
CA ALA A 28 -21.03 -14.72 8.82
C ALA A 28 -21.52 -14.42 7.39
N ASP A 29 -22.54 -13.56 7.28
CA ASP A 29 -23.01 -13.08 5.97
C ASP A 29 -21.87 -12.37 5.21
N SER A 30 -21.80 -12.61 3.90
CA SER A 30 -20.83 -11.94 3.03
C SER A 30 -21.09 -10.43 3.00
N PRO A 31 -20.06 -9.59 3.24
CA PRO A 31 -20.25 -8.15 3.25
C PRO A 31 -20.48 -7.63 1.82
N ALA A 32 -21.20 -6.52 1.72
CA ALA A 32 -21.42 -5.84 0.43
C ALA A 32 -20.11 -5.36 -0.22
N VAL A 33 -19.11 -5.02 0.58
CA VAL A 33 -17.76 -4.64 0.15
C VAL A 33 -16.75 -5.36 1.02
N PHE A 34 -15.84 -6.11 0.38
CA PHE A 34 -14.88 -6.96 1.09
C PHE A 34 -13.61 -6.18 1.49
N THR A 35 -13.07 -5.40 0.56
CA THR A 35 -11.86 -4.57 0.72
C THR A 35 -12.21 -3.13 1.03
N GLU A 36 -11.53 -2.54 2.01
CA GLU A 36 -11.62 -1.13 2.36
C GLU A 36 -10.25 -0.43 2.28
N GLU A 37 -10.23 0.90 2.43
CA GLU A 37 -9.03 1.72 2.25
C GLU A 37 -7.83 1.27 3.09
N ALA A 38 -8.08 0.83 4.33
CA ALA A 38 -7.02 0.32 5.20
C ALA A 38 -6.33 -0.94 4.64
N ASP A 39 -7.02 -1.78 3.87
CA ASP A 39 -6.40 -2.95 3.23
C ASP A 39 -5.50 -2.53 2.06
N PHE A 40 -5.90 -1.51 1.31
CA PHE A 40 -5.06 -0.96 0.24
C PHE A 40 -3.81 -0.27 0.81
N PHE A 41 -3.93 0.46 1.92
CA PHE A 41 -2.75 0.98 2.63
C PHE A 41 -1.86 -0.16 3.13
N ALA A 42 -2.43 -1.20 3.74
CA ALA A 42 -1.67 -2.36 4.21
C ALA A 42 -0.93 -3.05 3.06
N ALA A 43 -1.60 -3.25 1.93
CA ALA A 43 -1.02 -3.82 0.73
C ALA A 43 0.11 -2.94 0.17
N ARG A 44 -0.03 -1.61 0.14
CA ARG A 44 1.05 -0.71 -0.28
C ARG A 44 2.30 -0.82 0.61
N ILE A 45 2.12 -0.98 1.92
CA ILE A 45 3.23 -1.19 2.86
C ILE A 45 3.99 -2.47 2.50
N LEU A 46 3.27 -3.57 2.29
CA LEU A 46 3.87 -4.88 2.05
C LEU A 46 4.43 -5.04 0.62
N VAL A 47 3.72 -4.53 -0.38
CA VAL A 47 4.06 -4.73 -1.80
C VAL A 47 5.09 -3.71 -2.27
N LEU A 48 4.93 -2.44 -1.90
CA LEU A 48 5.80 -1.36 -2.37
C LEU A 48 6.91 -1.01 -1.38
N GLY A 49 6.91 -1.60 -0.19
CA GLY A 49 7.86 -1.25 0.87
C GLY A 49 7.68 0.19 1.36
N VAL A 50 6.44 0.69 1.43
CA VAL A 50 6.18 2.04 1.93
C VAL A 50 6.51 2.13 3.41
N HIS A 51 7.46 2.99 3.76
CA HIS A 51 7.81 3.27 5.16
C HIS A 51 7.29 4.63 5.64
N ARG A 52 6.95 5.56 4.73
CA ARG A 52 6.29 6.83 5.09
C ARG A 52 5.18 7.19 4.11
N PHE A 53 4.02 7.56 4.65
CA PHE A 53 2.94 8.18 3.90
C PHE A 53 2.85 9.67 4.24
N HIS A 54 2.79 10.50 3.21
CA HIS A 54 2.50 11.93 3.37
C HIS A 54 0.98 12.12 3.39
N LEU A 55 0.39 12.29 4.57
CA LEU A 55 -1.06 12.34 4.77
C LEU A 55 -1.46 13.55 5.62
N ASP A 56 -2.75 13.87 5.58
CA ASP A 56 -3.37 14.71 6.59
C ASP A 56 -3.56 13.93 7.90
N ILE A 57 -3.53 14.64 9.04
CA ILE A 57 -3.68 14.08 10.40
C ILE A 57 -4.95 13.24 10.56
N THR A 58 -6.03 13.58 9.85
CA THR A 58 -7.31 12.86 9.91
C THR A 58 -7.20 11.40 9.45
N LEU A 59 -6.19 11.05 8.65
CA LEU A 59 -5.94 9.69 8.17
C LEU A 59 -5.05 8.86 9.12
N LEU A 60 -4.58 9.44 10.22
CA LEU A 60 -3.75 8.71 11.19
C LEU A 60 -4.43 7.45 11.75
N PRO A 61 -5.73 7.45 12.12
CA PRO A 61 -6.40 6.22 12.56
C PRO A 61 -6.43 5.14 11.47
N MET A 62 -6.66 5.54 10.21
CA MET A 62 -6.66 4.61 9.07
C MET A 62 -5.28 3.98 8.87
N LEU A 63 -4.20 4.77 8.95
CA LEU A 63 -2.84 4.25 8.85
C LEU A 63 -2.49 3.29 10.01
N LYS A 64 -2.99 3.55 11.22
CA LYS A 64 -2.84 2.61 12.35
C LYS A 64 -3.51 1.27 12.05
N THR A 65 -4.74 1.28 11.55
CA THR A 65 -5.46 0.07 11.14
C THR A 65 -4.72 -0.67 10.03
N ALA A 66 -4.23 0.07 9.02
CA ALA A 66 -3.45 -0.51 7.92
C ALA A 66 -2.17 -1.20 8.42
N ASN A 67 -1.42 -0.56 9.32
CA ASN A 67 -0.24 -1.15 9.94
C ASN A 67 -0.57 -2.42 10.73
N GLN A 68 -1.66 -2.43 11.50
CA GLN A 68 -2.09 -3.62 12.24
C GLN A 68 -2.42 -4.77 11.30
N ARG A 69 -3.12 -4.50 10.19
CA ARG A 69 -3.47 -5.53 9.19
C ARG A 69 -2.26 -6.04 8.45
N ALA A 70 -1.37 -5.14 8.00
CA ALA A 70 -0.12 -5.52 7.36
C ALA A 70 0.75 -6.37 8.28
N GLN A 71 0.83 -6.02 9.57
CA GLN A 71 1.55 -6.80 10.58
C GLN A 71 0.96 -8.21 10.75
N ALA A 72 -0.35 -8.32 10.88
CA ALA A 72 -1.03 -9.60 11.05
C ALA A 72 -0.80 -10.52 9.83
N PHE A 73 -0.97 -9.97 8.63
CA PHE A 73 -0.74 -10.68 7.37
C PHE A 73 0.73 -11.11 7.24
N ALA A 74 1.67 -10.18 7.44
CA ALA A 74 3.10 -10.47 7.38
C ALA A 74 3.51 -11.56 8.38
N LYS A 75 2.98 -11.53 9.60
CA LYS A 75 3.25 -12.56 10.60
C LYS A 75 2.75 -13.94 10.15
N ARG A 76 1.54 -14.02 9.57
CA ARG A 76 0.95 -15.27 9.09
C ARG A 76 1.75 -15.87 7.92
N HIS A 77 2.25 -15.02 7.04
CA HIS A 77 2.99 -15.41 5.84
C HIS A 77 4.52 -15.34 5.99
N HIS A 78 5.03 -15.14 7.21
CA HIS A 78 6.47 -15.04 7.51
C HIS A 78 7.21 -13.97 6.68
N LEU A 79 6.55 -12.85 6.41
CA LEU A 79 7.12 -11.73 5.67
C LEU A 79 7.83 -10.75 6.62
N PRO A 80 8.93 -10.11 6.19
CA PRO A 80 9.51 -8.99 6.93
C PRO A 80 8.50 -7.83 6.97
N PHE A 81 8.40 -7.16 8.12
CA PHE A 81 7.47 -6.06 8.29
C PHE A 81 8.04 -4.96 9.18
N THR A 82 7.95 -3.73 8.67
CA THR A 82 8.19 -2.50 9.41
C THR A 82 6.93 -1.62 9.25
N PRO A 83 6.35 -1.11 10.35
CA PRO A 83 5.17 -0.26 10.25
C PRO A 83 5.51 1.07 9.56
N ALA A 84 4.64 1.49 8.65
CA ALA A 84 4.77 2.77 7.98
C ALA A 84 4.39 3.93 8.90
N GLN A 85 5.14 5.01 8.79
CA GLN A 85 4.94 6.22 9.56
C GLN A 85 4.16 7.25 8.74
N MET A 86 3.52 8.19 9.44
CA MET A 86 2.91 9.33 8.81
C MET A 86 3.87 10.51 8.82
N HIS A 87 4.01 11.18 7.68
CA HIS A 87 4.57 12.51 7.58
C HIS A 87 3.39 13.47 7.34
N MET A 88 3.31 14.56 8.12
CA MET A 88 2.31 15.59 7.88
C MET A 88 2.52 16.20 6.50
N SER A 89 1.53 16.02 5.62
CA SER A 89 1.52 16.71 4.34
C SER A 89 1.05 18.15 4.57
N LEU A 90 1.98 19.11 4.59
CA LEU A 90 1.68 20.55 4.67
C LEU A 90 1.15 21.14 3.34
N HIS A 91 1.05 20.32 2.29
CA HIS A 91 0.81 20.79 0.93
C HIS A 91 -0.69 21.01 0.67
N ALA A 92 -1.15 22.26 0.82
CA ALA A 92 -2.46 22.75 0.38
C ALA A 92 -2.72 22.67 -1.15
N ARG A 93 -1.92 21.91 -1.90
CA ARG A 93 -1.94 21.76 -3.36
C ARG A 93 -1.55 20.35 -3.81
N ARG A 94 -1.87 19.32 -3.03
CA ARG A 94 -1.74 17.96 -3.56
C ARG A 94 -2.67 17.85 -4.78
N PRO A 95 -2.22 17.34 -5.93
CA PRO A 95 -3.14 17.01 -7.01
C PRO A 95 -4.15 15.99 -6.49
N ASP A 96 -5.43 16.22 -6.76
CA ASP A 96 -6.49 15.29 -6.39
C ASP A 96 -6.14 13.89 -6.94
N ASN A 97 -6.38 12.84 -6.14
CA ASN A 97 -6.14 11.43 -6.46
C ASN A 97 -4.67 10.96 -6.52
N LEU A 98 -3.70 11.76 -6.05
CA LEU A 98 -2.33 11.27 -5.87
C LEU A 98 -2.02 10.90 -4.42
N LEU A 99 -1.27 9.82 -4.25
CA LEU A 99 -0.67 9.42 -2.99
C LEU A 99 0.85 9.60 -3.08
N ILE A 100 1.41 10.31 -2.11
CA ILE A 100 2.84 10.58 -1.98
C ILE A 100 3.35 9.69 -0.86
N VAL A 101 4.31 8.85 -1.19
CA VAL A 101 4.90 7.85 -0.32
C VAL A 101 6.42 7.86 -0.44
N GLU A 102 7.09 7.39 0.60
CA GLU A 102 8.50 7.05 0.55
C GLU A 102 8.64 5.53 0.66
N THR A 103 9.42 4.97 -0.26
CA THR A 103 9.72 3.54 -0.35
C THR A 103 11.22 3.34 -0.27
N GLU A 104 11.65 2.14 0.10
CA GLU A 104 13.08 1.79 0.16
C GLU A 104 13.79 1.84 -1.20
N HIS A 105 13.03 1.85 -2.31
CA HIS A 105 13.59 1.86 -3.65
C HIS A 105 13.68 3.27 -4.24
N GLU A 106 14.89 3.71 -4.56
CA GLU A 106 15.10 4.92 -5.36
C GLU A 106 14.74 4.68 -6.84
N MET A 107 13.91 5.56 -7.39
CA MET A 107 13.50 5.53 -8.80
C MET A 107 14.04 6.70 -9.60
N GLU A 108 14.78 6.36 -10.66
CA GLU A 108 15.04 7.27 -11.76
C GLU A 108 13.73 7.55 -12.52
N ASN A 109 13.60 8.78 -13.02
CA ASN A 109 12.48 9.12 -13.88
C ASN A 109 12.81 8.73 -15.32
N HIS A 110 12.12 7.72 -15.84
CA HIS A 110 12.24 7.22 -17.21
C HIS A 110 11.37 8.00 -18.23
N GLY A 111 10.85 9.18 -17.85
CA GLY A 111 10.18 10.11 -18.75
C GLY A 111 8.72 9.77 -19.08
N SER A 112 8.18 8.65 -18.59
CA SER A 112 6.76 8.32 -18.74
C SER A 112 6.20 7.54 -17.55
N LEU A 113 4.91 7.72 -17.28
CA LEU A 113 4.19 7.01 -16.20
C LEU A 113 4.32 5.48 -16.35
N ILE A 114 4.16 4.97 -17.57
CA ILE A 114 4.23 3.53 -17.86
C ILE A 114 5.66 3.01 -17.62
N ALA A 115 6.68 3.68 -18.16
CA ALA A 115 8.07 3.26 -17.99
C ALA A 115 8.49 3.27 -16.51
N ASN A 116 8.12 4.32 -15.78
CA ASN A 116 8.36 4.42 -14.33
C ASN A 116 7.69 3.27 -13.57
N SER A 117 6.44 2.96 -13.91
CA SER A 117 5.68 1.90 -13.23
C SER A 117 6.26 0.51 -13.49
N LEU A 118 6.64 0.22 -14.74
CA LEU A 118 7.28 -1.04 -15.11
C LEU A 118 8.66 -1.19 -14.47
N ALA A 119 9.47 -0.12 -14.48
CA ALA A 119 10.78 -0.11 -13.84
C ALA A 119 10.69 -0.29 -12.32
N PHE A 120 9.71 0.36 -11.68
CA PHE A 120 9.46 0.18 -10.26
C PHE A 120 8.96 -1.23 -9.94
N ALA A 121 7.98 -1.73 -10.68
CA ALA A 121 7.45 -3.09 -10.51
C ALA A 121 8.53 -4.17 -10.66
N ALA A 122 9.51 -3.97 -11.54
CA ALA A 122 10.64 -4.89 -11.71
C ALA A 122 11.60 -4.94 -10.51
N LYS A 123 11.62 -3.91 -9.66
CA LYS A 123 12.43 -3.83 -8.43
C LYS A 123 11.71 -4.40 -7.20
N LEU A 124 10.39 -4.58 -7.27
CA LEU A 124 9.61 -5.05 -6.14
C LEU A 124 9.96 -6.51 -5.80
N PRO A 125 10.01 -6.87 -4.50
CA PRO A 125 10.24 -8.23 -4.09
C PRO A 125 9.08 -9.12 -4.57
N ARG A 126 9.41 -10.35 -4.96
CA ARG A 126 8.39 -11.39 -5.15
C ARG A 126 7.95 -11.84 -3.77
N LEU A 127 6.75 -11.42 -3.35
CA LEU A 127 6.15 -11.91 -2.12
C LEU A 127 5.86 -13.42 -2.27
N PRO A 128 6.31 -14.27 -1.34
CA PRO A 128 6.01 -15.70 -1.33
C PRO A 128 4.57 -15.92 -0.84
N LEU A 129 3.59 -15.62 -1.70
CA LEU A 129 2.16 -15.78 -1.45
C LEU A 129 1.59 -16.90 -2.32
#